data_AF-A0AAP8SWR3-F1
#
_entry.id   AF-A0AAP8SWR3-F1
#
_cell.length_a   1.000
_cell.length_b   1.000
_cell.length_c   1.000
_cell.angle_alpha   90.00
_cell.angle_beta   90.00
_cell.angle_gamma   90.00
#
_symmetry.space_group_name_H-M   'P 1'
#
loop_
_entity.id
_entity.type
_entity.pdbx_description
1 polymer ?
#
loop_
_entity_poly.entity_id
_entity_poly.type
_entity_poly.pdbx_seq_one_letter_code
_entity_poly.pdbx_strand_id
1 'polypeptide(L)'
;MRKLWVMTAIAVSMTGCVNLGSEEGIQYAQREGMVRINDVPPNLIEQAGYDFTAYIGNIKDIGFNSQDKEDRLTVIRTLRPECGDFEVLKEAKSEEFTVIGVDVSTYLMTVKCEAKK
;
A
#
# COMPACT_ATOMS: atom_id res chain seq x y z
N MET A 1 -21.59 -39.69 41.19
CA MET A 1 -20.34 -40.12 40.51
C MET A 1 -20.64 -40.12 39.03
N ARG A 2 -19.96 -39.46 38.09
CA ARG A 2 -18.59 -38.99 37.97
C ARG A 2 -18.56 -37.93 36.86
N LYS A 3 -17.76 -36.89 37.06
CA LYS A 3 -17.46 -35.77 36.15
C LYS A 3 -16.88 -36.27 34.81
N LEU A 4 -17.30 -35.70 33.68
CA LEU A 4 -16.54 -35.64 32.43
C LEU A 4 -16.81 -34.24 31.80
N TRP A 5 -16.10 -33.20 32.23
CA TRP A 5 -14.91 -32.65 31.56
C TRP A 5 -15.23 -32.28 30.11
N VAL A 6 -15.70 -31.04 29.85
CA VAL A 6 -14.85 -29.93 29.38
C VAL A 6 -13.71 -30.43 28.50
N MET A 7 -13.78 -30.17 27.19
CA MET A 7 -12.66 -29.79 26.30
C MET A 7 -12.95 -30.23 24.86
N THR A 8 -13.56 -29.33 24.09
CA THR A 8 -13.20 -29.20 22.67
C THR A 8 -13.34 -27.74 22.25
N ALA A 9 -12.72 -26.84 23.03
CA ALA A 9 -12.28 -25.54 22.52
C ALA A 9 -11.03 -25.80 21.65
N ILE A 10 -11.23 -26.33 20.44
CA ILE A 10 -10.16 -26.47 19.46
C ILE A 10 -9.90 -25.07 18.89
N ALA A 11 -8.85 -24.46 19.42
CA ALA A 11 -7.84 -23.70 18.68
C ALA A 11 -8.35 -22.67 17.65
N VAL A 12 -8.83 -21.53 18.14
CA VAL A 12 -8.65 -20.25 17.43
C VAL A 12 -7.25 -19.76 17.79
N SER A 13 -6.23 -20.38 17.22
CA SER A 13 -4.85 -19.91 17.36
C SER A 13 -4.15 -20.19 16.05
N MET A 14 -4.15 -19.17 15.18
CA MET A 14 -3.28 -18.91 14.03
C MET A 14 -4.04 -18.17 12.89
N THR A 15 -4.83 -17.14 13.21
CA THR A 15 -5.22 -16.12 12.21
C THR A 15 -4.17 -15.00 12.19
N GLY A 16 -2.90 -15.38 12.08
CA GLY A 16 -1.76 -14.47 11.95
C GLY A 16 -1.18 -14.44 10.54
N CYS A 17 -1.88 -15.03 9.56
CA CYS A 17 -1.62 -14.76 8.15
C CYS A 17 -2.03 -13.31 7.92
N VAL A 18 -1.09 -12.37 8.12
CA VAL A 18 -1.13 -11.13 7.35
C VAL A 18 -1.24 -11.61 5.91
N ASN A 19 -2.42 -11.49 5.31
CA ASN A 19 -2.64 -11.96 3.95
C ASN A 19 -1.68 -11.14 3.08
N LEU A 20 -0.59 -11.76 2.64
CA LEU A 20 0.34 -11.11 1.72
C LEU A 20 -0.46 -10.73 0.47
N GLY A 21 -0.32 -9.49 0.00
CA GLY A 21 -1.14 -8.95 -1.09
C GLY A 21 -2.52 -8.43 -0.67
N SER A 22 -2.77 -8.18 0.62
CA SER A 22 -4.04 -7.64 1.13
C SER A 22 -4.01 -6.14 1.41
N GLU A 23 -5.21 -5.57 1.57
CA GLU A 23 -5.40 -4.20 2.06
C GLU A 23 -4.77 -3.99 3.44
N GLU A 24 -4.86 -4.97 4.36
CA GLU A 24 -4.22 -4.86 5.67
C GLU A 24 -2.68 -4.76 5.58
N GLY A 25 -2.08 -5.46 4.62
CA GLY A 25 -0.64 -5.36 4.32
C GLY A 25 -0.27 -3.96 3.83
N ILE A 26 -1.07 -3.37 2.96
CA ILE A 26 -0.86 -2.01 2.44
C ILE A 26 -1.00 -0.97 3.56
N GLN A 27 -2.00 -1.11 4.42
CA GLN A 27 -2.19 -0.23 5.59
C GLN A 27 -1.02 -0.36 6.58
N TYR A 28 -0.50 -1.58 6.79
CA TYR A 28 0.72 -1.79 7.56
C TYR A 28 1.92 -1.06 6.94
N ALA A 29 2.13 -1.20 5.62
CA ALA A 29 3.21 -0.51 4.92
C ALA A 29 3.12 1.01 4.98
N GLN A 30 1.90 1.57 5.00
CA GLN A 30 1.71 3.00 5.21
C GLN A 30 2.13 3.44 6.62
N ARG A 31 1.74 2.68 7.66
CA ARG A 31 2.10 2.97 9.06
C ARG A 31 3.60 2.90 9.32
N GLU A 32 4.28 1.92 8.73
CA GLU A 32 5.74 1.78 8.83
C GLU A 32 6.51 2.78 7.95
N GLY A 33 5.82 3.63 7.19
CA GLY A 33 6.43 4.64 6.32
C GLY A 33 7.04 4.09 5.03
N MET A 34 6.83 2.81 4.72
CA MET A 34 7.23 2.19 3.45
C MET A 34 6.42 2.76 2.28
N VAL A 35 5.17 3.14 2.55
CA VAL A 35 4.32 3.90 1.62
C VAL A 35 3.91 5.21 2.28
N ARG A 36 4.00 6.33 1.57
CA ARG A 36 3.53 7.63 2.07
C ARG A 36 2.73 8.34 1.00
N ILE A 37 1.54 8.78 1.36
CA ILE A 37 0.72 9.67 0.54
C ILE A 37 0.80 11.06 1.16
N ASN A 38 1.16 12.06 0.35
CA ASN A 38 1.16 13.46 0.77
C ASN A 38 0.16 14.23 -0.09
N ASP A 39 -0.98 14.57 0.51
CA ASP A 39 -2.03 15.36 -0.11
C ASP A 39 -1.62 16.81 -0.35
N VAL A 40 -2.04 17.34 -1.49
CA VAL A 40 -2.05 18.78 -1.72
C VAL A 40 -3.26 19.36 -1.00
N PRO A 41 -3.09 20.45 -0.22
CA PRO A 41 -4.22 21.14 0.40
C PRO A 41 -5.27 21.52 -0.66
N PRO A 42 -6.59 21.35 -0.41
CA PRO A 42 -7.62 21.56 -1.42
C PRO A 42 -7.59 22.94 -2.09
N ASN A 43 -7.17 23.98 -1.35
CA ASN A 43 -7.04 25.34 -1.86
C ASN A 43 -5.83 25.56 -2.80
N LEU A 44 -4.96 24.56 -2.95
CA LEU A 44 -3.76 24.60 -3.78
C LEU A 44 -3.79 23.61 -4.96
N ILE A 45 -4.81 22.74 -5.04
CA ILE A 45 -4.89 21.70 -6.08
C ILE A 45 -4.92 22.33 -7.49
N GLU A 46 -5.70 23.39 -7.70
CA GLU A 46 -5.77 24.07 -9.01
C GLU A 46 -4.42 24.65 -9.45
N GLN A 47 -3.62 25.16 -8.51
CA GLN A 47 -2.29 25.71 -8.79
C GLN A 47 -1.25 24.59 -8.99
N ALA A 48 -1.33 23.53 -8.19
CA ALA A 48 -0.40 22.41 -8.25
C ALA A 48 -0.61 21.55 -9.51
N GLY A 49 -1.86 21.41 -9.96
CA GLY A 49 -2.24 20.60 -11.12
C GLY A 49 -2.34 19.09 -10.83
N TYR A 50 -2.22 18.69 -9.56
CA TYR A 50 -2.31 17.30 -9.07
C TYR A 50 -2.88 17.28 -7.65
N ASP A 51 -3.32 16.10 -7.20
CA ASP A 51 -4.02 15.94 -5.93
C ASP A 51 -3.09 15.46 -4.82
N PHE A 52 -2.14 14.58 -5.13
CA PHE A 52 -1.18 14.08 -4.15
C PHE A 52 0.11 13.57 -4.77
N THR A 53 1.11 13.36 -3.90
CA THR A 53 2.29 12.57 -4.24
C THR A 53 2.29 11.26 -3.45
N ALA A 54 2.67 10.17 -4.11
CA ALA A 54 2.84 8.86 -3.50
C ALA A 54 4.33 8.48 -3.51
N TYR A 55 4.88 8.21 -2.34
CA TYR A 55 6.18 7.58 -2.16
C TYR A 55 5.95 6.10 -1.87
N ILE A 56 6.56 5.23 -2.66
CA ILE A 56 6.42 3.77 -2.55
C ILE A 56 7.83 3.18 -2.49
N GLY A 57 8.25 2.79 -1.29
CA GLY A 57 9.50 2.09 -1.04
C GLY A 57 9.40 0.59 -1.30
N ASN A 58 10.22 -0.19 -0.59
CA ASN A 58 10.14 -1.65 -0.65
C ASN A 58 8.82 -2.15 -0.03
N ILE A 59 7.97 -2.74 -0.86
CA ILE A 59 6.69 -3.35 -0.47
C ILE A 59 6.67 -4.87 -0.70
N LYS A 60 7.84 -5.48 -0.94
CA LYS A 60 7.95 -6.93 -1.18
C LYS A 60 7.56 -7.77 0.02
N ASP A 61 7.88 -7.28 1.21
CA ASP A 61 7.61 -7.96 2.47
C ASP A 61 6.11 -8.07 2.78
N ILE A 62 5.27 -7.27 2.12
CA ILE A 62 3.80 -7.34 2.21
C ILE A 62 3.15 -8.01 1.00
N GLY A 63 3.94 -8.60 0.11
CA GLY A 63 3.44 -9.36 -1.06
C GLY A 63 3.28 -8.58 -2.36
N PHE A 64 3.81 -7.35 -2.46
CA PHE A 64 3.77 -6.52 -3.67
C PHE A 64 5.17 -6.20 -4.20
N ASN A 65 5.34 -6.05 -5.50
CA ASN A 65 6.61 -5.67 -6.11
C ASN A 65 6.66 -4.18 -6.42
N SER A 66 7.48 -3.40 -5.71
CA SER A 66 7.62 -1.97 -5.99
C SER A 66 8.12 -1.66 -7.40
N GLN A 67 8.78 -2.60 -8.07
CA GLN A 67 9.21 -2.46 -9.47
C GLN A 67 8.08 -2.71 -10.47
N ASP A 68 7.03 -3.44 -10.09
CA ASP A 68 5.84 -3.64 -10.93
C ASP A 68 4.91 -2.42 -10.84
N LYS A 69 4.57 -1.86 -12.00
CA LYS A 69 3.69 -0.70 -12.09
C LYS A 69 2.29 -1.02 -11.56
N GLU A 70 1.73 -2.17 -11.89
CA GLU A 70 0.36 -2.49 -11.45
C GLU A 70 0.26 -2.66 -9.94
N ASP A 71 1.31 -3.18 -9.30
CA ASP A 71 1.38 -3.27 -7.84
C ASP A 71 1.44 -1.88 -7.20
N ARG A 72 2.24 -0.96 -7.75
CA ARG A 72 2.26 0.45 -7.31
C ARG A 72 0.88 1.11 -7.44
N LEU A 73 0.21 0.89 -8.57
CA LEU A 73 -1.14 1.43 -8.80
C LEU A 73 -2.16 0.79 -7.85
N THR A 74 -2.03 -0.50 -7.55
CA THR A 74 -2.89 -1.21 -6.59
C THR A 74 -2.74 -0.66 -5.18
N VAL A 75 -1.52 -0.37 -4.75
CA VAL A 75 -1.25 0.32 -3.48
C VAL A 75 -1.95 1.68 -3.44
N ILE A 76 -1.81 2.48 -4.50
CA ILE A 76 -2.47 3.80 -4.57
C ILE A 76 -4.00 3.67 -4.53
N ARG A 77 -4.60 2.77 -5.33
CA ARG A 77 -6.06 2.51 -5.33
C ARG A 77 -6.58 2.14 -3.94
N THR A 78 -5.81 1.31 -3.23
CA THR A 78 -6.17 0.84 -1.89
C THR A 78 -6.11 1.97 -0.87
N LEU A 79 -5.09 2.83 -0.95
CA LEU A 79 -4.94 3.95 -0.01
C LEU A 79 -5.83 5.14 -0.33
N ARG A 80 -6.28 5.27 -1.58
CA ARG A 80 -7.08 6.41 -2.09
C ARG A 80 -8.38 5.96 -2.76
N PRO A 81 -9.27 5.23 -2.07
CA PRO A 81 -10.51 4.71 -2.66
C PRO A 81 -11.49 5.82 -3.10
N GLU A 82 -11.36 7.03 -2.57
CA GLU A 82 -12.14 8.19 -2.96
C GLU A 82 -11.75 8.73 -4.36
N CYS A 83 -10.50 8.49 -4.76
CA CYS A 83 -9.89 8.93 -6.02
C CYS A 83 -10.30 8.00 -7.19
N GLY A 84 -11.61 7.74 -7.33
CA GLY A 84 -12.22 6.68 -8.15
C GLY A 84 -11.38 6.13 -9.31
N ASP A 85 -10.99 7.01 -10.22
CA ASP A 85 -9.91 6.80 -11.18
C ASP A 85 -8.81 7.84 -10.97
N PHE A 86 -7.60 7.54 -11.44
CA PHE A 86 -6.49 8.49 -11.38
C PHE A 86 -5.50 8.36 -12.53
N GLU A 87 -4.82 9.46 -12.77
CA GLU A 87 -3.74 9.60 -13.74
C GLU A 87 -2.41 9.82 -13.00
N VAL A 88 -1.37 9.07 -13.41
CA VAL A 88 0.00 9.30 -12.94
C VAL A 88 0.67 10.29 -13.87
N LEU A 89 0.78 11.54 -13.45
CA LEU A 89 1.36 12.63 -14.24
C LEU A 89 2.89 12.53 -14.34
N LYS A 90 3.52 12.08 -13.26
CA LYS A 90 4.98 11.92 -13.19
C LYS A 90 5.33 10.73 -12.31
N GLU A 91 6.36 10.00 -12.71
CA GLU A 91 6.92 8.89 -11.95
C GLU A 91 8.44 8.98 -12.01
N ALA A 92 9.10 8.89 -10.85
CA ALA A 92 10.54 8.92 -10.73
C ALA A 92 11.03 7.81 -9.80
N LYS A 93 12.03 7.06 -10.25
CA LYS A 93 12.77 6.12 -9.41
C LYS A 93 13.82 6.89 -8.61
N SER A 94 13.76 6.79 -7.29
CA SER A 94 14.60 7.58 -6.38
C SER A 94 15.83 6.80 -5.90
N GLU A 95 15.66 5.53 -5.56
CA GLU A 95 16.71 4.70 -4.97
C GLU A 95 16.57 3.27 -5.48
N GLU A 96 17.68 2.57 -5.58
CA GLU A 96 17.76 1.14 -5.89
C GLU A 96 18.76 0.49 -4.96
N PHE A 97 18.33 -0.55 -4.26
CA PHE A 97 19.18 -1.33 -3.38
C PHE A 97 18.83 -2.81 -3.51
N THR A 98 19.84 -3.66 -3.36
CA THR A 98 19.66 -5.11 -3.43
C THR A 98 19.58 -5.67 -2.02
N VAL A 99 18.44 -6.23 -1.62
CA VAL A 99 18.29 -6.96 -0.36
C VAL A 99 18.25 -8.45 -0.66
N ILE A 100 19.27 -9.20 -0.21
CA ILE A 100 19.35 -10.67 -0.38
C ILE A 100 19.18 -11.08 -1.86
N GLY A 101 19.92 -10.44 -2.77
CA GLY A 101 19.90 -10.77 -4.21
C GLY A 101 18.63 -10.35 -4.96
N VAL A 102 17.76 -9.57 -4.32
CA VAL A 102 16.57 -8.98 -4.95
C VAL A 102 16.74 -7.48 -5.02
N ASP A 103 16.67 -6.93 -6.23
CA ASP A 103 16.62 -5.49 -6.42
C ASP A 103 15.26 -4.96 -5.95
N VAL A 104 15.31 -3.92 -5.13
CA VAL A 104 14.14 -3.17 -4.71
C VAL A 104 14.37 -1.71 -5.04
N SER A 105 13.34 -1.07 -5.55
CA SER A 105 13.40 0.32 -5.98
C SER A 105 12.33 1.14 -5.27
N THR A 106 12.68 2.37 -4.97
CA THR A 106 11.75 3.35 -4.39
C THR A 106 11.24 4.26 -5.50
N TYR A 107 9.94 4.51 -5.52
CA TYR A 107 9.27 5.36 -6.50
C TYR A 107 8.59 6.56 -5.84
N LEU A 108 8.68 7.71 -6.51
CA LEU A 108 7.89 8.89 -6.22
C LEU A 108 6.96 9.15 -7.42
N MET A 109 5.66 9.19 -7.16
CA MET A 109 4.61 9.34 -8.16
C MET A 109 3.80 10.60 -7.85
N THR A 110 3.59 11.45 -8.86
CA THR A 110 2.67 12.59 -8.79
C THR A 110 1.37 12.15 -9.45
N VAL A 111 0.27 12.23 -8.70
CA VAL A 111 -1.00 11.62 -9.08
C VAL A 111 -2.11 12.66 -9.07
N LYS A 112 -2.96 12.61 -10.09
CA LYS A 112 -4.16 13.41 -10.21
C LYS A 112 -5.39 12.50 -10.21
N CYS A 113 -6.36 12.81 -9.37
CA CYS A 113 -7.64 12.12 -9.35
C CYS A 113 -8.51 12.59 -10.52
N GLU A 114 -9.16 11.64 -11.19
CA GLU A 114 -10.20 11.94 -12.15
C GLU A 114 -11.55 12.03 -11.42
N ALA A 115 -12.37 13.01 -11.80
CA ALA A 115 -13.74 13.06 -11.33
C ALA A 115 -14.46 11.78 -11.83
N LYS A 116 -15.09 11.04 -10.90
CA LYS A 116 -15.94 9.89 -11.25
C LYS A 116 -16.97 10.36 -12.30
N LYS A 117 -16.89 9.81 -13.50
CA LYS A 117 -17.86 10.06 -14.58
C LYS A 117 -19.23 9.49 -14.23
#